data_AF-A0A3A9AGM9-F1
#
_entry.id   AF-A0A3A9AGM9-F1
#
_cell.length_a   1.000
_cell.length_b   1.000
_cell.length_c   1.000
_cell.angle_alpha   90.00
_cell.angle_beta   90.00
_cell.angle_gamma   90.00
#
_symmetry.space_group_name_H-M   'P 1'
#
loop_
_entity.id
_entity.type
_entity.pdbx_description
1 polymer ?
#
loop_
_entity_poly.entity_id
_entity_poly.type
_entity_poly.pdbx_seq_one_letter_code
_entity_poly.pdbx_strand_id
1 'polypeptide(L)'
;MPAYKDNKTGKWFCKFYYTDWQGNNRQKWKRGFATKKEALAYERDFLERQSANPDMTFQNLYELYIEDMAARLKQSTILTKKHIYETHILPFFGSKPINEIKASDVRRWQNQLMNSPNGYSKTYLKTINNQLTCIINYAKRFYDLNTNPCGQAGSMGQAKAEEMDYWTYDEYTAFREGIKDKPLSYICFQVLYWTGMREGELLALTAADINLMTKQIDINKTYQRLNGKDITTPPKTKKSRRKIPIPDFLCQELQNFINTRYMLDPNERLFPATKHFLSHEMERGCKKTGVKRIRIHDIRH
;
A
#
# COMPACT_ATOMS: atom_id res chain seq x y z
N MET A 1 -14.20 32.91 -25.14
CA MET A 1 -13.24 31.89 -24.67
C MET A 1 -13.13 31.98 -23.16
N PRO A 2 -13.39 30.89 -22.44
CA PRO A 2 -13.46 30.79 -20.98
C PRO A 2 -12.11 30.94 -20.26
N ALA A 3 -10.99 31.07 -20.99
CA ALA A 3 -9.67 31.37 -20.46
C ALA A 3 -9.31 32.85 -20.64
N TYR A 4 -8.89 33.48 -19.54
CA TYR A 4 -8.62 34.92 -19.43
C TYR A 4 -7.26 35.16 -18.79
N LYS A 5 -6.61 36.28 -19.14
CA LYS A 5 -5.34 36.69 -18.53
C LYS A 5 -5.62 37.70 -17.42
N ASP A 6 -5.00 37.51 -16.26
CA ASP A 6 -5.03 38.44 -15.16
C ASP A 6 -3.97 39.53 -15.38
N ASN A 7 -4.43 40.77 -15.59
CA ASN A 7 -3.55 41.90 -15.88
C ASN A 7 -2.66 42.32 -14.69
N LYS A 8 -3.00 41.94 -13.45
CA LYS A 8 -2.21 42.26 -12.26
C LYS A 8 -1.08 41.26 -11.99
N THR A 9 -1.31 39.99 -12.30
CA THR A 9 -0.37 38.90 -12.00
C THR A 9 0.30 38.30 -13.23
N GLY A 10 -0.17 38.63 -14.44
CA GLY A 10 0.29 38.07 -15.70
C GLY A 10 -0.13 36.62 -15.96
N LYS A 11 -0.76 35.96 -14.97
CA LYS A 11 -1.18 34.55 -15.01
C LYS A 11 -2.55 34.37 -15.66
N TRP A 12 -2.84 33.16 -16.10
CA TRP A 12 -4.12 32.80 -16.72
C TRP A 12 -5.11 32.22 -15.70
N PHE A 13 -6.40 32.38 -15.97
CA PHE A 13 -7.50 31.78 -15.22
C PHE A 13 -8.61 31.30 -16.16
N CYS A 14 -9.38 30.30 -15.73
CA CYS A 14 -10.55 29.84 -16.45
C CYS A 14 -11.84 30.08 -15.63
N LYS A 15 -12.90 30.51 -16.30
CA LYS A 15 -14.22 30.76 -15.71
C LYS A 15 -15.30 30.22 -16.65
N PHE A 16 -16.05 29.22 -16.18
CA PHE A 16 -17.05 28.52 -16.99
C PHE A 16 -18.20 28.00 -16.13
N TYR A 17 -19.31 27.67 -16.79
CA TYR A 17 -20.52 27.12 -16.17
C TYR A 17 -20.58 25.61 -16.33
N TYR A 18 -21.22 24.93 -15.38
CA TYR A 18 -21.31 23.48 -15.35
C TYR A 18 -22.56 23.03 -14.57
N THR A 19 -23.15 21.89 -14.92
CA THR A 19 -24.30 21.34 -14.21
C THR A 19 -23.84 20.37 -13.12
N ASP A 20 -24.14 20.64 -11.86
CA ASP A 20 -23.79 19.74 -10.77
C ASP A 20 -24.64 18.45 -10.77
N TRP A 21 -24.29 17.52 -9.88
CA TRP A 21 -25.02 16.25 -9.73
C TRP A 21 -26.48 16.41 -9.26
N GLN A 22 -26.86 17.59 -8.77
CA GLN A 22 -28.23 17.93 -8.38
C GLN A 22 -29.01 18.62 -9.51
N GLY A 23 -28.40 18.79 -10.70
CA GLY A 23 -29.00 19.49 -11.84
C GLY A 23 -28.87 21.02 -11.79
N ASN A 24 -28.16 21.59 -10.81
CA ASN A 24 -28.01 23.04 -10.69
C ASN A 24 -26.83 23.54 -11.52
N ASN A 25 -27.03 24.64 -12.24
CA ASN A 25 -25.96 25.28 -12.98
C ASN A 25 -25.06 26.10 -12.04
N ARG A 26 -23.80 25.70 -11.91
CA ARG A 26 -22.79 26.35 -11.07
C ARG A 26 -21.66 26.94 -11.91
N GLN A 27 -21.02 27.95 -11.37
CA GLN A 27 -19.85 28.57 -11.99
C GLN A 27 -18.56 28.04 -11.36
N LYS A 28 -17.67 27.46 -12.16
CA LYS A 28 -16.31 27.10 -11.73
C LYS A 28 -15.35 28.25 -12.05
N TRP A 29 -14.49 28.55 -11.08
CA TRP A 29 -13.42 29.50 -11.25
C TRP A 29 -12.11 28.92 -10.71
N LYS A 30 -11.07 28.86 -11.57
CA LYS A 30 -9.71 28.46 -11.15
C LYS A 30 -8.68 29.42 -11.76
N ARG A 31 -7.74 29.87 -10.93
CA ARG A 31 -6.72 30.87 -11.27
C ARG A 31 -5.31 30.29 -11.09
N GLY A 32 -4.33 30.96 -11.68
CA GLY A 32 -2.91 30.74 -11.39
C GLY A 32 -2.14 29.93 -12.43
N PHE A 33 -2.72 29.70 -13.60
CA PHE A 33 -2.05 28.98 -14.69
C PHE A 33 -0.95 29.84 -15.34
N ALA A 34 0.14 29.21 -15.76
CA ALA A 34 1.24 29.92 -16.42
C ALA A 34 0.86 30.29 -17.87
N THR A 35 0.06 29.44 -18.53
CA THR A 35 -0.30 29.62 -19.94
C THR A 35 -1.81 29.51 -20.20
N LYS A 36 -2.27 30.09 -21.32
CA LYS A 36 -3.65 29.94 -21.81
C LYS A 36 -4.01 28.47 -22.05
N LYS A 37 -3.04 27.69 -22.54
CA LYS A 37 -3.19 26.26 -22.87
C LYS A 37 -3.52 25.44 -21.62
N GLU A 38 -2.82 25.69 -20.51
CA GLU A 38 -3.10 25.01 -19.23
C GLU A 38 -4.49 25.35 -18.69
N ALA A 39 -4.91 26.61 -18.79
CA ALA A 39 -6.24 27.04 -18.34
C ALA A 39 -7.37 26.37 -19.15
N LEU A 40 -7.19 26.25 -20.47
CA LEU A 40 -8.13 25.54 -21.35
C LEU A 40 -8.11 24.02 -21.12
N ALA A 41 -6.94 23.42 -20.89
CA ALA A 41 -6.83 22.00 -20.56
C ALA A 41 -7.58 21.67 -19.26
N TYR A 42 -7.43 22.49 -18.23
CA TYR A 42 -8.13 22.29 -16.96
C TYR A 42 -9.65 22.34 -17.10
N GLU A 43 -10.17 23.30 -17.86
CA GLU A 43 -11.61 23.37 -18.14
C GLU A 43 -12.09 22.12 -18.88
N ARG A 44 -11.39 21.73 -19.95
CA ARG A 44 -11.75 20.53 -20.72
C ARG A 44 -11.77 19.30 -19.83
N ASP A 45 -10.72 19.09 -19.04
CA ASP A 45 -10.62 17.94 -18.13
C ASP A 45 -11.73 17.96 -17.06
N PHE A 46 -12.12 19.15 -16.58
CA PHE A 46 -13.23 19.28 -15.63
C PHE A 46 -14.58 18.91 -16.25
N LEU A 47 -14.86 19.43 -17.46
CA LEU A 47 -16.09 19.14 -18.19
C LEU A 47 -16.18 17.67 -18.60
N GLU A 48 -15.06 17.06 -19.04
CA GLU A 48 -14.99 15.63 -19.34
C GLU A 48 -15.33 14.77 -18.13
N ARG A 49 -14.74 15.05 -16.95
CA ARG A 49 -15.06 14.32 -15.71
C ARG A 49 -16.51 14.41 -15.31
N GLN A 50 -17.13 15.57 -15.53
CA GLN A 50 -18.54 15.79 -15.25
C GLN A 50 -19.46 15.09 -16.24
N SER A 51 -19.10 15.09 -17.53
CA SER A 51 -19.88 14.42 -18.57
C SER A 51 -20.02 12.91 -18.32
N ALA A 52 -19.07 12.33 -17.57
CA ALA A 52 -19.10 10.94 -17.14
C ALA A 52 -19.27 9.93 -18.30
N ASN A 53 -18.75 10.27 -19.47
CA ASN A 53 -18.86 9.44 -20.68
C ASN A 53 -17.56 8.68 -21.00
N PRO A 54 -17.62 7.61 -21.82
CA PRO A 54 -16.46 6.83 -22.26
C PRO A 54 -15.39 7.62 -23.03
N ASP A 55 -15.67 8.87 -23.43
CA ASP A 55 -14.74 9.73 -24.16
C ASP A 55 -13.68 10.36 -23.25
N MET A 56 -13.84 10.30 -21.93
CA MET A 56 -12.87 10.86 -20.99
C MET A 56 -11.52 10.14 -21.09
N THR A 57 -10.45 10.88 -20.79
CA THR A 57 -9.12 10.28 -20.68
C THR A 57 -9.02 9.27 -19.52
N PHE A 58 -8.12 8.30 -19.64
CA PHE A 58 -7.83 7.36 -18.56
C PHE A 58 -7.36 8.05 -17.27
N GLN A 59 -6.62 9.17 -17.40
CA GLN A 59 -6.22 10.01 -16.27
C GLN A 59 -7.45 10.55 -15.51
N ASN A 60 -8.46 11.06 -16.24
CA ASN A 60 -9.69 11.55 -15.65
C ASN A 60 -10.47 10.42 -14.94
N LEU A 61 -10.55 9.23 -15.56
CA LEU A 61 -11.13 8.05 -14.93
C LEU A 61 -10.38 7.61 -13.67
N TYR A 62 -9.04 7.64 -13.69
CA TYR A 62 -8.20 7.32 -12.54
C TYR A 62 -8.48 8.23 -11.35
N GLU A 63 -8.62 9.53 -11.59
CA GLU A 63 -8.89 10.49 -10.51
C GLU A 63 -10.27 10.25 -9.89
N LEU A 64 -11.30 10.02 -10.71
CA LEU A 64 -12.64 9.66 -10.24
C LEU A 64 -12.63 8.32 -9.46
N TYR A 65 -11.92 7.31 -9.97
CA TYR A 65 -11.80 6.01 -9.32
C TYR A 65 -11.11 6.11 -7.96
N ILE A 66 -10.01 6.85 -7.87
CA ILE A 66 -9.27 7.02 -6.61
C ILE A 66 -10.07 7.82 -5.59
N GLU A 67 -10.83 8.83 -6.01
CA GLU A 67 -11.72 9.60 -5.14
C GLU A 67 -12.80 8.71 -4.50
N ASP A 68 -13.51 7.90 -5.28
CA ASP A 68 -14.51 6.94 -4.74
C ASP A 68 -13.86 5.88 -3.85
N MET A 69 -12.72 5.33 -4.26
CA MET A 69 -12.02 4.32 -3.46
C MET A 69 -11.48 4.89 -2.15
N ALA A 70 -11.05 6.15 -2.10
CA ALA A 70 -10.49 6.77 -0.91
C ALA A 70 -11.50 6.87 0.25
N ALA A 71 -12.80 6.99 -0.06
CA ALA A 71 -13.86 6.97 0.93
C ALA A 71 -14.12 5.57 1.52
N ARG A 72 -13.69 4.51 0.84
CA ARG A 72 -14.05 3.10 1.17
C ARG A 72 -12.89 2.27 1.67
N LEU A 73 -11.65 2.66 1.37
CA LEU A 73 -10.45 1.88 1.65
C LEU A 73 -9.55 2.54 2.69
N LYS A 74 -8.80 1.71 3.43
CA LYS A 74 -7.76 2.19 4.33
C LYS A 74 -6.70 2.97 3.54
N GLN A 75 -6.13 3.99 4.18
CA GLN A 75 -5.11 4.86 3.60
C GLN A 75 -3.93 4.08 2.99
N SER A 76 -3.42 3.05 3.67
CA SER A 76 -2.32 2.23 3.15
C SER A 76 -2.66 1.51 1.84
N THR A 77 -3.90 1.03 1.70
CA THR A 77 -4.38 0.41 0.46
C THR A 77 -4.44 1.44 -0.68
N ILE A 78 -4.89 2.66 -0.39
CA ILE A 78 -4.95 3.74 -1.39
C ILE A 78 -3.56 4.15 -1.85
N LEU A 79 -2.62 4.34 -0.93
CA LEU A 79 -1.24 4.68 -1.29
C LEU A 79 -0.61 3.61 -2.19
N THR A 80 -0.82 2.33 -1.88
CA THR A 80 -0.34 1.22 -2.71
C THR A 80 -0.96 1.25 -4.12
N LYS A 81 -2.27 1.48 -4.22
CA LYS A 81 -2.97 1.61 -5.50
C LYS A 81 -2.43 2.79 -6.31
N LYS A 82 -2.35 3.98 -5.72
CA LYS A 82 -1.83 5.20 -6.36
C LYS A 82 -0.44 4.95 -6.95
N HIS A 83 0.46 4.38 -6.14
CA HIS A 83 1.81 4.06 -6.60
C HIS A 83 1.81 3.13 -7.83
N ILE A 84 1.00 2.07 -7.84
CA ILE A 84 0.89 1.17 -9.00
C ILE A 84 0.37 1.92 -10.24
N TYR A 85 -0.69 2.73 -10.09
CA TYR A 85 -1.24 3.49 -11.20
C TYR A 85 -0.25 4.49 -11.76
N GLU A 86 0.31 5.33 -10.90
CA GLU A 86 1.24 6.41 -11.25
C GLU A 86 2.53 5.89 -11.86
N THR A 87 3.04 4.75 -11.38
CA THR A 87 4.32 4.20 -11.86
C THR A 87 4.17 3.32 -13.10
N HIS A 88 3.08 2.55 -13.21
CA HIS A 88 2.99 1.48 -14.20
C HIS A 88 1.85 1.63 -15.21
N ILE A 89 0.79 2.37 -14.91
CA ILE A 89 -0.42 2.38 -15.75
C ILE A 89 -0.60 3.75 -16.44
N LEU A 90 -0.57 4.83 -15.68
CA LEU A 90 -0.74 6.20 -16.19
C LEU A 90 0.30 6.59 -17.25
N PRO A 91 1.58 6.20 -17.15
CA PRO A 91 2.56 6.54 -18.19
C PRO A 91 2.21 5.99 -19.59
N PHE A 92 1.37 4.94 -19.65
CA PHE A 92 0.99 4.30 -20.90
C PHE A 92 -0.40 4.72 -21.37
N PHE A 93 -1.37 4.78 -20.46
CA PHE A 93 -2.78 5.02 -20.82
C PHE A 93 -3.29 6.42 -20.51
N GLY A 94 -2.59 7.20 -19.69
CA GLY A 94 -3.15 8.40 -19.03
C GLY A 94 -3.84 9.38 -19.96
N SER A 95 -3.22 9.73 -21.09
CA SER A 95 -3.78 10.68 -22.06
C SER A 95 -4.79 10.08 -23.04
N LYS A 96 -4.98 8.75 -23.04
CA LYS A 96 -5.82 8.05 -24.01
C LYS A 96 -7.28 8.05 -23.56
N PRO A 97 -8.25 8.35 -24.45
CA PRO A 97 -9.67 8.14 -24.18
C PRO A 97 -9.96 6.68 -23.81
N ILE A 98 -10.81 6.44 -22.82
CA ILE A 98 -11.03 5.08 -22.29
C ILE A 98 -11.73 4.16 -23.30
N ASN A 99 -12.61 4.71 -24.14
CA ASN A 99 -13.26 3.98 -25.24
C ASN A 99 -12.33 3.62 -26.40
N GLU A 100 -11.18 4.28 -26.53
CA GLU A 100 -10.19 3.98 -27.57
C GLU A 100 -9.16 2.93 -27.15
N ILE A 101 -9.15 2.51 -25.88
CA ILE A 101 -8.21 1.49 -25.39
C ILE A 101 -8.59 0.14 -25.98
N LYS A 102 -7.71 -0.42 -26.81
CA LYS A 102 -7.89 -1.73 -27.46
C LYS A 102 -7.13 -2.81 -26.71
N ALA A 103 -7.54 -4.07 -26.92
CA ALA A 103 -6.83 -5.23 -26.39
C ALA A 103 -5.35 -5.27 -26.83
N SER A 104 -5.04 -4.79 -28.05
CA SER A 104 -3.67 -4.66 -28.55
C SER A 104 -2.81 -3.69 -27.73
N ASP A 105 -3.39 -2.61 -27.22
CA ASP A 105 -2.68 -1.65 -26.36
C ASP A 105 -2.34 -2.30 -25.01
N VAL A 106 -3.30 -3.05 -24.45
CA VAL A 106 -3.10 -3.81 -23.21
C VAL A 106 -1.99 -4.85 -23.38
N ARG A 107 -1.96 -5.58 -24.50
CA ARG A 107 -0.86 -6.54 -24.80
C ARG A 107 0.49 -5.84 -24.91
N ARG A 108 0.55 -4.68 -25.58
CA ARG A 108 1.79 -3.90 -25.69
C ARG A 108 2.30 -3.45 -24.32
N TRP A 109 1.40 -2.95 -23.49
CA TRP A 109 1.69 -2.57 -22.11
C TRP A 109 2.18 -3.76 -21.25
N GLN A 110 1.51 -4.91 -21.33
CA GLN A 110 1.91 -6.14 -20.63
C GLN A 110 3.32 -6.57 -21.03
N ASN A 111 3.61 -6.61 -22.34
CA ASN A 111 4.93 -6.98 -22.86
C ASN A 111 6.03 -6.03 -22.37
N GLN A 112 5.75 -4.71 -22.33
CA GLN A 112 6.71 -3.73 -21.82
C GLN A 112 7.03 -3.96 -20.34
N LEU A 113 6.04 -4.29 -19.52
CA LEU A 113 6.26 -4.58 -18.10
C LEU A 113 6.99 -5.90 -17.88
N MET A 114 6.67 -6.94 -18.67
CA MET A 114 7.34 -8.24 -18.61
C MET A 114 8.81 -8.16 -19.04
N ASN A 115 9.14 -7.28 -20.00
CA ASN A 115 10.49 -7.07 -20.50
C ASN A 115 11.21 -5.88 -19.83
N SER A 116 10.67 -5.36 -18.73
CA SER A 116 11.26 -4.23 -18.02
C SER A 116 12.61 -4.63 -17.42
N PRO A 117 13.65 -3.76 -17.50
CA PRO A 117 14.95 -4.01 -16.87
C PRO A 117 14.87 -4.17 -15.35
N ASN A 118 13.77 -3.71 -14.73
CA ASN A 118 13.54 -3.86 -13.29
C ASN A 118 13.23 -5.31 -12.86
N GLY A 119 12.95 -6.23 -13.79
CA GLY A 119 12.81 -7.65 -13.48
C GLY A 119 11.69 -7.99 -12.49
N TYR A 120 10.47 -7.50 -12.72
CA TYR A 120 9.35 -7.68 -11.79
C TYR A 120 8.94 -9.15 -11.60
N SER A 121 8.59 -9.52 -10.37
CA SER A 121 8.08 -10.86 -10.08
C SER A 121 6.73 -11.14 -10.77
N LYS A 122 6.47 -12.40 -11.09
CA LYS A 122 5.20 -12.82 -11.74
C LYS A 122 3.96 -12.46 -10.92
N THR A 123 4.06 -12.51 -9.59
CA THR A 123 2.95 -12.13 -8.69
C THR A 123 2.72 -10.62 -8.65
N TYR A 124 3.79 -9.83 -8.76
CA TYR A 124 3.68 -8.37 -8.85
C TYR A 124 3.09 -7.93 -10.19
N LEU A 125 3.55 -8.53 -11.31
CA LEU A 125 2.95 -8.33 -12.63
C LEU A 125 1.44 -8.66 -12.62
N LYS A 126 1.03 -9.74 -11.97
CA LYS A 126 -0.39 -10.07 -11.79
C LYS A 126 -1.14 -8.99 -11.02
N THR A 127 -0.53 -8.46 -9.97
CA THR A 127 -1.11 -7.38 -9.15
C THR A 127 -1.33 -6.11 -9.98
N ILE A 128 -0.33 -5.72 -10.78
CA ILE A 128 -0.41 -4.57 -11.69
C ILE A 128 -1.53 -4.78 -12.73
N ASN A 129 -1.58 -5.95 -13.38
CA ASN A 129 -2.63 -6.30 -14.34
C ASN A 129 -4.04 -6.19 -13.74
N ASN A 130 -4.19 -6.68 -12.52
CA ASN A 130 -5.45 -6.66 -11.81
C ASN A 130 -5.90 -5.23 -11.51
N GLN A 131 -4.98 -4.28 -11.25
CA GLN A 131 -5.37 -2.87 -11.08
C GLN A 131 -5.98 -2.30 -12.36
N LEU A 132 -5.33 -2.50 -13.52
CA LEU A 132 -5.88 -2.07 -14.81
C LEU A 132 -7.27 -2.71 -15.07
N THR A 133 -7.40 -4.01 -14.77
CA THR A 133 -8.68 -4.70 -14.91
C THR A 133 -9.76 -4.11 -13.98
N CYS A 134 -9.41 -3.76 -12.74
CA CYS A 134 -10.33 -3.17 -11.78
C CYS A 134 -10.88 -1.82 -12.26
N ILE A 135 -10.05 -0.92 -12.77
CA ILE A 135 -10.51 0.40 -13.22
C ILE A 135 -11.31 0.34 -14.52
N ILE A 136 -10.97 -0.56 -15.44
CA ILE A 136 -11.79 -0.78 -16.65
C ILE A 136 -13.16 -1.36 -16.29
N ASN A 137 -13.22 -2.29 -15.33
CA ASN A 137 -14.51 -2.79 -14.82
C ASN A 137 -15.30 -1.70 -14.08
N TYR A 138 -14.62 -0.77 -13.41
CA TYR A 138 -15.26 0.42 -12.81
C TYR A 138 -15.85 1.33 -13.89
N ALA A 139 -15.11 1.62 -14.96
CA ALA A 139 -15.63 2.36 -16.13
C ALA A 139 -16.85 1.68 -16.75
N LYS A 140 -16.79 0.36 -16.97
CA LYS A 140 -17.91 -0.41 -17.50
C LYS A 140 -19.17 -0.33 -16.62
N ARG A 141 -19.00 -0.25 -15.31
CA ARG A 141 -20.13 -0.25 -14.36
C ARG A 141 -20.78 1.11 -14.18
N PHE A 142 -20.02 2.20 -14.30
CA PHE A 142 -20.48 3.54 -13.90
C PHE A 142 -20.43 4.59 -15.02
N TYR A 143 -19.82 4.28 -16.16
CA TYR A 143 -19.54 5.24 -17.24
C TYR A 143 -19.81 4.62 -18.63
N ASP A 144 -20.69 3.61 -18.70
CA ASP A 144 -21.18 2.98 -19.94
C ASP A 144 -20.11 2.54 -20.95
N LEU A 145 -18.95 2.10 -20.46
CA LEU A 145 -17.91 1.54 -21.32
C LEU A 145 -18.36 0.18 -21.88
N ASN A 146 -18.70 0.17 -23.18
CA ASN A 146 -19.25 -1.01 -23.86
C ASN A 146 -18.23 -2.13 -24.14
N THR A 147 -16.93 -1.84 -24.08
CA THR A 147 -15.85 -2.78 -24.39
C THR A 147 -15.02 -3.11 -23.15
N ASN A 148 -14.52 -4.35 -23.05
CA ASN A 148 -13.58 -4.75 -22.01
C ASN A 148 -12.24 -5.19 -22.65
N PRO A 149 -11.33 -4.25 -22.95
CA PRO A 149 -10.05 -4.57 -23.59
C PRO A 149 -9.17 -5.49 -22.73
N CYS A 150 -9.31 -5.43 -21.39
CA CYS A 150 -8.56 -6.30 -20.47
C CYS A 150 -9.02 -7.75 -20.55
N GLY A 151 -10.33 -7.99 -20.71
CA GLY A 151 -10.87 -9.34 -20.86
C GLY A 151 -10.34 -10.03 -22.11
N GLN A 152 -10.30 -9.32 -23.24
CA GLN A 152 -9.81 -9.85 -24.51
C GLN A 152 -8.28 -10.02 -24.56
N ALA A 153 -7.52 -9.09 -23.96
CA ALA A 153 -6.06 -9.18 -23.92
C ALA A 153 -5.52 -10.30 -23.01
N GLY A 154 -6.37 -10.85 -22.13
CA GLY A 154 -5.95 -11.79 -21.11
C GLY A 154 -5.12 -11.12 -20.01
N SER A 155 -4.48 -11.94 -19.19
CA SER A 155 -3.74 -11.49 -18.00
C SER A 155 -2.24 -11.74 -18.15
N MET A 156 -1.43 -10.97 -17.42
CA MET A 156 0.00 -11.24 -17.22
C MET A 156 0.30 -11.68 -15.79
N GLY A 157 1.44 -12.33 -15.60
CA GLY A 157 1.89 -12.80 -14.30
C GLY A 157 1.18 -14.07 -13.80
N GLN A 158 1.40 -14.40 -12.53
CA GLN A 158 0.85 -15.61 -11.89
C GLN A 158 0.19 -15.27 -10.55
N ALA A 159 -0.89 -15.98 -10.21
CA ALA A 159 -1.67 -15.72 -9.00
C ALA A 159 -1.04 -16.29 -7.74
N LYS A 160 -0.36 -17.44 -7.85
CA LYS A 160 0.33 -18.08 -6.74
C LYS A 160 1.82 -17.78 -6.84
N ALA A 161 2.42 -17.44 -5.70
CA ALA A 161 3.86 -17.48 -5.55
C ALA A 161 4.31 -18.96 -5.53
N GLU A 162 5.59 -19.19 -5.82
CA GLU A 162 6.25 -20.46 -5.52
C GLU A 162 6.20 -20.76 -4.01
N GLU A 163 6.53 -21.99 -3.61
CA GLU A 163 6.50 -22.42 -2.20
C GLU A 163 7.23 -21.43 -1.28
N MET A 164 6.65 -21.17 -0.12
CA MET A 164 7.23 -20.23 0.85
C MET A 164 8.37 -20.92 1.58
N ASP A 165 9.55 -20.31 1.56
CA ASP A 165 10.62 -20.72 2.44
C ASP A 165 10.25 -20.48 3.91
N TYR A 166 10.50 -21.50 4.73
CA TYR A 166 10.38 -21.45 6.18
C TYR A 166 11.72 -21.86 6.81
N TRP A 167 11.89 -21.55 8.10
CA TRP A 167 13.03 -22.00 8.88
C TRP A 167 12.70 -23.28 9.64
N THR A 168 13.64 -24.22 9.66
CA THR A 168 13.64 -25.29 10.66
C THR A 168 13.98 -24.73 12.04
N TYR A 169 13.73 -25.52 13.09
CA TYR A 169 14.15 -25.18 14.44
C TYR A 169 15.65 -24.91 14.54
N ASP A 170 16.47 -25.70 13.86
CA ASP A 170 17.93 -25.56 13.87
C ASP A 170 18.37 -24.29 13.14
N GLU A 171 17.74 -23.96 12.01
CA GLU A 171 17.99 -22.73 11.27
C GLU A 171 17.65 -21.49 12.11
N TYR A 172 16.51 -21.50 12.81
CA TYR A 172 16.15 -20.41 13.71
C TYR A 172 17.12 -20.30 14.90
N THR A 173 17.50 -21.44 15.48
CA THR A 173 18.44 -21.50 16.60
C THR A 173 19.82 -20.97 16.21
N ALA A 174 20.29 -21.28 15.01
CA ALA A 174 21.51 -20.70 14.46
C ALA A 174 21.33 -19.19 14.22
N PHE A 175 20.23 -18.77 13.58
CA PHE A 175 19.93 -17.36 13.30
C PHE A 175 19.93 -16.48 14.56
N ARG A 176 19.28 -16.93 15.65
CA ARG A 176 19.17 -16.11 16.88
C ARG A 176 20.53 -15.81 17.51
N GLU A 177 21.51 -16.72 17.40
CA GLU A 177 22.88 -16.47 17.88
C GLU A 177 23.57 -15.35 17.06
N GLY A 178 23.20 -15.20 15.79
CA GLY A 178 23.68 -14.13 14.90
C GLY A 178 23.23 -12.71 15.30
N ILE A 179 22.15 -12.59 16.07
CA ILE A 179 21.55 -11.31 16.49
C ILE A 179 21.56 -11.07 18.00
N LYS A 180 22.09 -12.02 18.77
CA LYS A 180 22.13 -12.02 20.24
C LYS A 180 22.93 -10.84 20.82
N ASP A 181 23.82 -10.27 20.03
CA ASP A 181 24.59 -9.06 20.35
C ASP A 181 23.71 -7.81 20.51
N LYS A 182 22.48 -7.82 19.97
CA LYS A 182 21.53 -6.71 20.08
C LYS A 182 20.27 -7.16 20.82
N PRO A 183 20.09 -6.78 22.11
CA PRO A 183 18.95 -7.21 22.91
C PRO A 183 17.59 -6.91 22.27
N LEU A 184 17.42 -5.73 21.64
CA LEU A 184 16.18 -5.34 20.96
C LEU A 184 15.87 -6.27 19.78
N SER A 185 16.86 -6.59 18.95
CA SER A 185 16.68 -7.49 17.80
C SER A 185 16.33 -8.88 18.29
N TYR A 186 17.13 -9.42 19.22
CA TYR A 186 16.95 -10.74 19.78
C TYR A 186 15.53 -10.95 20.33
N ILE A 187 15.05 -10.05 21.20
CA ILE A 187 13.70 -10.19 21.77
C ILE A 187 12.59 -10.05 20.72
N CYS A 188 12.75 -9.17 19.72
CA CYS A 188 11.78 -9.03 18.63
C CYS A 188 11.61 -10.34 17.86
N PHE A 189 12.72 -10.99 17.51
CA PHE A 189 12.69 -12.26 16.78
C PHE A 189 12.24 -13.44 17.65
N GLN A 190 12.54 -13.45 18.95
CA GLN A 190 12.00 -14.44 19.90
C GLN A 190 10.48 -14.35 19.97
N VAL A 191 9.94 -13.14 20.15
CA VAL A 191 8.49 -12.94 20.18
C VAL A 191 7.86 -13.34 18.84
N LEU A 192 8.43 -12.95 17.70
CA LEU A 192 7.87 -13.32 16.39
C LEU A 192 7.80 -14.85 16.20
N TYR A 193 8.88 -15.55 16.48
CA TYR A 193 8.98 -17.00 16.27
C TYR A 193 8.05 -17.78 17.19
N TRP A 194 8.09 -17.51 18.49
CA TRP A 194 7.34 -18.30 19.47
C TRP A 194 5.84 -17.99 19.53
N THR A 195 5.41 -16.85 18.99
CA THR A 195 3.99 -16.46 18.99
C THR A 195 3.32 -16.56 17.62
N GLY A 196 4.11 -16.64 16.54
CA GLY A 196 3.61 -16.58 15.16
C GLY A 196 2.81 -15.30 14.85
N MET A 197 3.00 -14.23 15.62
CA MET A 197 2.32 -12.96 15.40
C MET A 197 2.86 -12.24 14.15
N ARG A 198 2.06 -11.33 13.59
CA ARG A 198 2.50 -10.55 12.43
C ARG A 198 3.48 -9.48 12.88
N GLU A 199 4.43 -9.13 12.03
CA GLU A 199 5.38 -8.03 12.25
C GLU A 199 4.69 -6.72 12.69
N GLY A 200 3.59 -6.34 12.04
CA GLY A 200 2.84 -5.14 12.42
C GLY A 200 2.14 -5.26 13.78
N GLU A 201 1.83 -6.46 14.26
CA GLU A 201 1.28 -6.72 15.60
C GLU A 201 2.41 -6.56 16.64
N LEU A 202 3.58 -7.18 16.40
CA LEU A 202 4.78 -7.04 17.25
C LEU A 202 5.13 -5.56 17.46
N LEU A 203 5.25 -4.80 16.36
CA LEU A 203 5.64 -3.40 16.42
C LEU A 203 4.62 -2.54 17.17
N ALA A 204 3.38 -3.00 17.33
CA ALA A 204 2.33 -2.26 18.02
C ALA A 204 2.23 -2.59 19.52
N LEU A 205 2.93 -3.64 19.99
CA LEU A 205 2.85 -4.07 21.38
C LEU A 205 3.32 -2.98 22.34
N THR A 206 2.56 -2.80 23.41
CA THR A 206 2.91 -1.98 24.56
C THR A 206 3.11 -2.88 25.78
N ALA A 207 3.74 -2.37 26.84
CA ALA A 207 3.94 -3.16 28.05
C ALA A 207 2.61 -3.65 28.65
N ALA A 208 1.55 -2.83 28.56
CA ALA A 208 0.21 -3.20 29.02
C ALA A 208 -0.44 -4.37 28.25
N ASP A 209 0.03 -4.70 27.05
CA ASP A 209 -0.50 -5.85 26.29
C ASP A 209 0.09 -7.18 26.78
N ILE A 210 1.14 -7.17 27.61
CA ILE A 210 1.85 -8.37 28.06
C ILE A 210 1.48 -8.66 29.51
N ASN A 211 0.80 -9.77 29.73
CA ASN A 211 0.50 -10.26 31.08
C ASN A 211 1.42 -11.42 31.41
N LEU A 212 2.46 -11.14 32.20
CA LEU A 212 3.45 -12.14 32.63
C LEU A 212 2.91 -13.10 33.71
N MET A 213 1.88 -12.70 34.45
CA MET A 213 1.20 -13.56 35.44
C MET A 213 0.36 -14.64 34.75
N THR A 214 -0.43 -14.25 33.76
CA THR A 214 -1.25 -15.18 32.96
C THR A 214 -0.50 -15.75 31.76
N LYS A 215 0.76 -15.34 31.55
CA LYS A 215 1.65 -15.77 30.46
C LYS A 215 1.01 -15.60 29.09
N GLN A 216 0.45 -14.41 28.83
CA GLN A 216 -0.30 -14.12 27.61
C GLN A 216 0.05 -12.74 27.04
N ILE A 217 0.01 -12.63 25.71
CA ILE A 217 0.09 -11.35 24.98
C ILE A 217 -1.26 -11.07 24.31
N ASP A 218 -1.83 -9.89 24.55
CA ASP A 218 -3.05 -9.43 23.90
C ASP A 218 -2.76 -8.72 22.57
N ILE A 219 -3.21 -9.32 21.47
CA ILE A 219 -3.08 -8.75 20.13
C ILE A 219 -4.34 -7.96 19.82
N ASN A 220 -4.29 -6.64 20.08
CA ASN A 220 -5.45 -5.76 19.91
C ASN A 220 -5.22 -4.59 18.93
N LYS A 221 -4.00 -4.42 18.43
CA LYS A 221 -3.56 -3.29 17.58
C LYS A 221 -2.47 -3.71 16.59
N THR A 222 -2.29 -2.89 15.55
CA THR A 222 -1.26 -3.04 14.53
C THR A 222 -0.62 -1.68 14.25
N TYR A 223 0.69 -1.67 14.05
CA TYR A 223 1.49 -0.48 13.80
C TYR A 223 1.98 -0.49 12.35
N GLN A 224 1.90 0.67 11.72
CA GLN A 224 2.48 0.95 10.41
C GLN A 224 2.96 2.40 10.37
N ARG A 225 4.00 2.66 9.57
CA ARG A 225 4.45 4.02 9.29
C ARG A 225 4.05 4.38 7.86
N LEU A 226 3.23 5.41 7.70
CA LEU A 226 2.79 5.91 6.38
C LEU A 226 3.16 7.38 6.24
N ASN A 227 3.83 7.75 5.15
CA ASN A 227 4.24 9.13 4.86
C ASN A 227 4.94 9.83 6.03
N GLY A 228 5.87 9.11 6.67
CA GLY A 228 6.63 9.61 7.81
C GLY A 228 5.88 9.61 9.15
N LYS A 229 4.56 9.35 9.16
CA LYS A 229 3.71 9.33 10.36
C LYS A 229 3.51 7.93 10.91
N ASP A 230 3.53 7.85 12.23
CA ASP A 230 3.27 6.64 12.99
C ASP A 230 1.75 6.44 13.14
N ILE A 231 1.26 5.30 12.68
CA ILE A 231 -0.17 5.00 12.64
C ILE A 231 -0.40 3.65 13.31
N THR A 232 -1.08 3.70 14.45
CA THR A 232 -1.59 2.53 15.15
C THR A 232 -3.07 2.37 14.84
N THR A 233 -3.48 1.22 14.31
CA THR A 233 -4.89 0.92 14.01
C THR A 233 -5.32 -0.39 14.63
N PRO A 234 -6.61 -0.54 14.98
CA PRO A 234 -7.13 -1.85 15.35
C PRO A 234 -6.98 -2.84 14.17
N PRO A 235 -6.86 -4.15 14.46
CA PRO A 235 -6.78 -5.18 13.45
C PRO A 235 -7.93 -5.10 12.45
N LYS A 236 -7.67 -5.54 11.22
CA LYS A 236 -8.63 -5.44 10.09
C LYS A 236 -9.99 -6.08 10.40
N THR A 237 -10.03 -7.10 11.24
CA THR A 237 -11.28 -7.80 11.62
C THR A 237 -11.34 -8.01 13.12
N LYS A 238 -12.55 -8.03 13.70
CA LYS A 238 -12.75 -8.36 15.13
C LYS A 238 -12.14 -9.71 15.51
N LYS A 239 -12.23 -10.71 14.62
CA LYS A 239 -11.61 -12.05 14.77
C LYS A 239 -10.08 -12.02 14.86
N SER A 240 -9.42 -10.94 14.44
CA SER A 240 -7.96 -10.82 14.53
C SER A 240 -7.50 -10.43 15.94
N ARG A 241 -8.40 -9.95 16.80
CA ARG A 241 -8.12 -9.70 18.22
C ARG A 241 -8.06 -11.03 18.96
N ARG A 242 -6.94 -11.31 19.63
CA ARG A 242 -6.69 -12.60 20.27
C ARG A 242 -5.65 -12.47 21.38
N LYS A 243 -5.72 -13.36 22.37
CA LYS A 243 -4.65 -13.56 23.34
C LYS A 243 -3.80 -14.74 22.90
N ILE A 244 -2.47 -14.59 22.91
CA ILE A 244 -1.53 -15.64 22.56
C ILE A 244 -0.82 -16.10 23.85
N PRO A 245 -0.90 -17.38 24.22
CA PRO A 245 -0.11 -17.90 25.33
C PRO A 245 1.37 -17.90 24.96
N ILE A 246 2.24 -17.59 25.92
CA ILE A 246 3.70 -17.57 25.74
C ILE A 246 4.37 -18.51 26.74
N PRO A 247 5.48 -19.18 26.33
CA PRO A 247 6.20 -20.09 27.20
C PRO A 247 7.01 -19.35 28.28
N ASP A 248 7.33 -20.05 29.37
CA ASP A 248 7.97 -19.49 30.57
C ASP A 248 9.30 -18.80 30.28
N PHE A 249 10.13 -19.39 29.41
CA PHE A 249 11.40 -18.78 29.03
C PHE A 249 11.19 -17.44 28.30
N LEU A 250 10.15 -17.31 27.47
CA LEU A 250 9.84 -16.06 26.76
C LEU A 250 9.30 -15.02 27.73
N CYS A 251 8.51 -15.43 28.74
CA CYS A 251 8.11 -14.54 29.83
C CYS A 251 9.34 -13.96 30.54
N GLN A 252 10.34 -14.80 30.85
CA GLN A 252 11.57 -14.35 31.51
C GLN A 252 12.38 -13.40 30.62
N GLU A 253 12.54 -13.72 29.34
CA GLU A 253 13.23 -12.84 28.38
C GLU A 253 12.52 -11.50 28.22
N LEU A 254 11.18 -11.49 28.14
CA LEU A 254 10.37 -10.27 28.09
C LEU A 254 10.49 -9.46 29.39
N GLN A 255 10.41 -10.10 30.55
CA GLN A 255 10.57 -9.44 31.85
C GLN A 255 11.94 -8.78 31.95
N ASN A 256 13.00 -9.50 31.59
CA ASN A 256 14.36 -8.97 31.59
C ASN A 256 14.47 -7.76 30.67
N PHE A 257 13.92 -7.84 29.45
CA PHE A 257 13.92 -6.73 28.51
C PHE A 257 13.13 -5.51 29.01
N ILE A 258 11.93 -5.72 29.57
CA ILE A 258 11.12 -4.65 30.16
C ILE A 258 11.88 -3.96 31.29
N ASN A 259 12.56 -4.72 32.16
CA ASN A 259 13.33 -4.16 33.27
C ASN A 259 14.53 -3.30 32.82
N THR A 260 15.04 -3.52 31.60
CA THR A 260 16.08 -2.63 31.03
C THR A 260 15.53 -1.27 30.58
N ARG A 261 14.21 -1.10 30.49
CA ARG A 261 13.55 0.15 30.08
C ARG A 261 13.22 0.98 31.32
N TYR A 262 13.97 2.05 31.52
CA TYR A 262 13.69 3.01 32.59
C TYR A 262 12.39 3.77 32.31
N MET A 263 11.49 3.84 33.30
CA MET A 263 10.23 4.61 33.25
C MET A 263 9.38 4.33 31.99
N LEU A 264 9.25 3.06 31.59
CA LEU A 264 8.42 2.69 30.44
C LEU A 264 6.94 3.00 30.73
N ASP A 265 6.35 3.90 29.94
CA ASP A 265 4.90 4.13 29.99
C ASP A 265 4.19 2.84 29.53
N PRO A 266 3.19 2.33 30.28
CA PRO A 266 2.44 1.13 29.91
C PRO A 266 1.82 1.16 28.51
N ASN A 267 1.55 2.36 27.98
CA ASN A 267 0.97 2.61 26.67
C ASN A 267 2.02 2.94 25.59
N GLU A 268 3.29 3.08 25.96
CA GLU A 268 4.37 3.24 25.00
C GLU A 268 4.69 1.91 24.31
N ARG A 269 5.10 1.99 23.05
CA ARG A 269 5.55 0.83 22.28
C ARG A 269 6.74 0.19 22.97
N LEU A 270 6.59 -1.09 23.33
CA LEU A 270 7.64 -1.87 23.96
C LEU A 270 8.87 -2.01 23.05
N PHE A 271 8.64 -2.16 21.76
CA PHE A 271 9.69 -2.29 20.74
C PHE A 271 9.75 -1.02 19.88
N PRO A 272 10.68 -0.09 20.12
CA PRO A 272 10.91 1.09 19.27
C PRO A 272 11.67 0.71 17.97
N ALA A 273 11.26 -0.40 17.36
CA ALA A 273 11.79 -0.90 16.10
C ALA A 273 10.95 -0.40 14.91
N THR A 274 11.51 -0.49 13.71
CA THR A 274 10.78 -0.29 12.46
C THR A 274 10.85 -1.56 11.62
N LYS A 275 10.00 -1.66 10.59
CA LYS A 275 10.08 -2.76 9.62
C LYS A 275 11.44 -2.82 8.92
N HIS A 276 12.01 -1.66 8.59
CA HIS A 276 13.34 -1.55 8.00
C HIS A 276 14.41 -2.08 8.95
N PHE A 277 14.32 -1.71 10.24
CA PHE A 277 15.20 -2.26 11.28
C PHE A 277 15.11 -3.79 11.31
N LEU A 278 13.92 -4.37 11.44
CA LEU A 278 13.78 -5.83 11.50
C LEU A 278 14.27 -6.52 10.22
N SER A 279 14.02 -5.94 9.04
CA SER A 279 14.52 -6.49 7.76
C SER A 279 16.05 -6.48 7.69
N HIS A 280 16.67 -5.39 8.14
CA HIS A 280 18.12 -5.25 8.17
C HIS A 280 18.75 -6.22 9.20
N GLU A 281 18.13 -6.37 10.35
CA GLU A 281 18.59 -7.32 11.39
C GLU A 281 18.45 -8.77 10.94
N MET A 282 17.37 -9.11 10.22
CA MET A 282 17.23 -10.43 9.59
C MET A 282 18.35 -10.69 8.59
N GLU A 283 18.63 -9.73 7.70
CA GLU A 283 19.72 -9.85 6.74
C GLU A 283 21.08 -10.00 7.42
N ARG A 284 21.36 -9.20 8.47
CA ARG A 284 22.60 -9.33 9.25
C ARG A 284 22.72 -10.71 9.88
N GLY A 285 21.68 -11.17 10.58
CA GLY A 285 21.68 -12.46 11.26
C GLY A 285 21.95 -13.61 10.28
N CYS A 286 21.24 -13.64 9.15
CA CYS A 286 21.44 -14.63 8.08
C CYS A 286 22.87 -14.61 7.53
N LYS A 287 23.42 -13.42 7.24
CA LYS A 287 24.81 -13.30 6.74
C LYS A 287 25.84 -13.81 7.75
N LYS A 288 25.63 -13.56 9.04
CA LYS A 288 26.57 -13.95 10.09
C LYS A 288 26.57 -15.47 10.36
N THR A 289 25.43 -16.13 10.16
CA THR A 289 25.25 -17.54 10.52
C THR A 289 25.20 -18.47 9.32
N GLY A 290 25.10 -17.94 8.10
CA GLY A 290 24.93 -18.70 6.87
C GLY A 290 23.51 -19.25 6.66
N VAL A 291 22.57 -18.94 7.56
CA VAL A 291 21.17 -19.37 7.46
C VAL A 291 20.50 -18.67 6.26
N LYS A 292 19.67 -19.42 5.52
CA LYS A 292 18.93 -18.87 4.38
C LYS A 292 18.02 -17.72 4.82
N ARG A 293 17.88 -16.70 3.98
CA ARG A 293 17.00 -15.55 4.27
C ARG A 293 15.56 -15.85 3.86
N ILE A 294 14.64 -15.74 4.80
CA ILE A 294 13.18 -15.78 4.54
C ILE A 294 12.57 -14.37 4.63
N ARG A 295 11.25 -14.21 4.40
CA ARG A 295 10.58 -12.95 4.75
C ARG A 295 10.28 -12.96 6.25
N ILE A 296 10.27 -11.80 6.90
CA ILE A 296 9.90 -11.70 8.33
C ILE A 296 8.49 -12.25 8.56
N HIS A 297 7.59 -12.05 7.61
CA HIS A 297 6.24 -12.61 7.69
C HIS A 297 6.22 -14.13 7.73
N ASP A 298 7.24 -14.79 7.17
CA ASP A 298 7.30 -16.24 7.06
C ASP A 298 7.81 -16.91 8.34
N ILE A 299 8.36 -16.16 9.30
CA ILE A 299 8.79 -16.67 10.62
C ILE A 299 7.63 -17.36 11.37
N ARG A 300 6.38 -17.00 11.05
CA ARG A 300 5.18 -17.56 11.68
C ARG A 300 4.71 -18.88 11.08
N HIS A 301 5.35 -19.34 10.00
CA HIS A 301 5.05 -20.60 9.32
C HIS A 301 5.98 -21.68 9.84
#